data_AF-J9FZE4-F1
#
_entry.id   AF-J9FZE4-F1
#
_cell.length_a   1.000
_cell.length_b   1.000
_cell.length_c   1.000
_cell.angle_alpha   90.00
_cell.angle_beta   90.00
_cell.angle_gamma   90.00
#
_symmetry.space_group_name_H-M   'P 1'
#
loop_
_entity.id
_entity.type
_entity.pdbx_description
1 polymer ?
#
loop_
_entity_poly.entity_id
_entity_poly.type
_entity_poly.pdbx_seq_one_letter_code
_entity_poly.pdbx_strand_id
1 'polypeptide(L)'
;AILQYLIMTQHTQIGHITSLARIEEDRYVRLDKFTVRSLELVNSMNEGGGSLLGVIDKTISPMGARLLKRWMVFPLKDIKPIHERLNVVEYFFRHPEFKELIEEQLHLIGDLERIISKVAVGRVSPREVVALKVALQAIEPIKLACADADNASLNRIAEQLNICQSIRDRIDREINNDP
;
A
#
# COMPACT_ATOMS: atom_id res chain seq x y z
N ALA A 1 -24.47 -9.74 -7.03
CA ALA A 1 -24.82 -8.31 -7.23
C ALA A 1 -23.63 -7.49 -7.73
N ILE A 2 -22.54 -7.33 -6.95
CA ILE A 2 -21.39 -6.48 -7.34
C ILE A 2 -20.71 -6.96 -8.63
N LEU A 3 -20.36 -8.25 -8.73
CA LEU A 3 -19.76 -8.80 -9.97
C LEU A 3 -20.69 -8.65 -11.18
N GLN A 4 -22.00 -8.88 -11.00
CA GLN A 4 -22.99 -8.66 -12.04
C GLN A 4 -23.04 -7.19 -12.49
N TYR A 5 -22.94 -6.25 -11.54
CA TYR A 5 -22.91 -4.83 -11.86
C TYR A 5 -21.67 -4.44 -12.68
N LEU A 6 -20.50 -5.02 -12.38
CA LEU A 6 -19.29 -4.83 -13.20
C LEU A 6 -19.50 -5.32 -14.64
N ILE A 7 -20.13 -6.48 -14.82
CA ILE A 7 -20.47 -7.02 -16.14
C ILE A 7 -21.44 -6.07 -16.87
N MET A 8 -22.50 -5.62 -16.20
CA MET A 8 -23.52 -4.71 -16.76
C MET A 8 -22.93 -3.35 -17.17
N THR A 9 -21.94 -2.86 -16.43
CA THR A 9 -21.23 -1.61 -16.73
C THR A 9 -20.04 -1.80 -17.68
N GLN A 10 -19.94 -2.96 -18.33
CA GLN A 10 -18.90 -3.29 -19.32
C GLN A 10 -17.47 -3.24 -18.76
N HIS A 11 -17.30 -3.42 -17.45
CA HIS A 11 -16.02 -3.65 -16.80
C HIS A 11 -15.69 -5.15 -16.86
N THR A 12 -15.47 -5.69 -18.06
CA THR A 12 -15.34 -7.14 -18.31
C THR A 12 -13.96 -7.72 -17.99
N GLN A 13 -12.92 -6.88 -17.88
CA GLN A 13 -11.56 -7.30 -17.56
C GLN A 13 -11.32 -7.41 -16.04
N ILE A 14 -12.00 -8.36 -15.37
CA ILE A 14 -11.94 -8.56 -13.91
C ILE A 14 -10.89 -9.56 -13.44
N GLY A 15 -9.96 -9.99 -14.30
CA GLY A 15 -8.95 -11.01 -13.96
C GLY A 15 -8.02 -10.66 -12.79
N HIS A 16 -7.96 -9.39 -12.41
CA HIS A 16 -7.23 -8.91 -11.22
C HIS A 16 -7.98 -9.14 -9.90
N ILE A 17 -9.27 -9.48 -9.93
CA ILE A 17 -10.03 -9.90 -8.75
C ILE A 17 -9.75 -11.40 -8.54
N THR A 18 -8.65 -11.71 -7.88
CA THR A 18 -8.14 -13.09 -7.76
C THR A 18 -8.70 -13.85 -6.55
N SER A 19 -9.29 -13.14 -5.58
CA SER A 19 -9.83 -13.77 -4.37
C SER A 19 -10.99 -12.97 -3.76
N LEU A 20 -11.85 -13.69 -3.04
CA LEU A 20 -12.88 -13.13 -2.18
C LEU A 20 -12.66 -13.71 -0.77
N ALA A 21 -12.49 -12.83 0.21
CA ALA A 21 -12.36 -13.23 1.60
C ALA A 21 -13.44 -12.57 2.45
N ARG A 22 -14.01 -13.32 3.40
CA ARG A 22 -14.86 -12.75 4.43
C ARG A 22 -14.00 -11.93 5.38
N ILE A 23 -14.44 -10.73 5.74
CA ILE A 23 -13.85 -9.99 6.85
C ILE A 23 -14.30 -10.69 8.13
N GLU A 24 -13.35 -11.33 8.82
CA GLU A 24 -13.60 -11.99 10.09
C GLU A 24 -13.71 -10.96 11.22
N GLU A 25 -14.89 -10.88 11.85
CA GLU A 25 -15.18 -9.93 12.94
C GLU A 25 -14.28 -10.16 14.16
N ASP A 26 -13.76 -11.38 14.35
CA ASP A 26 -12.91 -11.73 15.50
C ASP A 26 -11.47 -11.23 15.36
N ARG A 27 -11.02 -10.86 14.16
CA ARG A 27 -9.66 -10.32 13.96
C ARG A 27 -9.55 -8.83 14.28
N TYR A 28 -10.67 -8.11 14.27
CA TYR A 28 -10.68 -6.66 14.38
C TYR A 28 -11.62 -6.15 15.46
N VAL A 29 -11.29 -5.01 16.06
CA VAL A 29 -12.20 -4.29 16.95
C VAL A 29 -13.38 -3.80 16.12
N ARG A 30 -14.59 -4.15 16.54
CA ARG A 30 -15.81 -3.75 15.84
C ARG A 30 -16.09 -2.29 16.14
N LEU A 31 -15.94 -1.45 15.13
CA LEU A 31 -16.31 -0.04 15.17
C LEU A 31 -17.53 0.16 14.28
N ASP A 32 -18.65 0.56 14.88
CA ASP A 32 -19.83 0.91 14.09
C ASP A 32 -19.66 2.29 13.45
N LYS A 33 -20.54 2.61 12.49
CA LYS A 33 -20.50 3.88 11.76
C LYS A 33 -20.62 5.08 12.71
N PHE A 34 -21.37 4.92 13.81
CA PHE A 34 -21.51 5.98 14.82
C PHE A 34 -20.18 6.24 15.51
N THR A 35 -19.50 5.20 16.01
CA THR A 35 -18.20 5.28 16.69
C THR A 35 -17.13 5.89 15.78
N VAL A 36 -17.02 5.43 14.53
CA VAL A 36 -16.05 5.98 13.57
C VAL A 36 -16.27 7.48 13.33
N ARG A 37 -17.54 7.91 13.28
CA ARG A 37 -17.91 9.32 13.10
C ARG A 37 -17.67 10.14 14.36
N SER A 38 -18.10 9.65 15.52
CA SER A 38 -18.00 10.36 16.80
C SER A 38 -16.56 10.53 17.27
N LEU A 39 -15.67 9.58 16.93
CA LEU A 39 -14.23 9.68 17.15
C LEU A 39 -13.51 10.48 16.06
N GLU A 40 -14.22 10.96 15.03
CA GLU A 40 -13.67 11.71 13.89
C GLU A 40 -12.44 11.02 13.29
N LEU A 41 -12.49 9.68 13.16
CA LEU A 41 -11.32 8.90 12.75
C LEU A 41 -10.85 9.28 11.34
N VAL A 42 -11.79 9.46 10.42
CA VAL A 42 -11.51 9.71 9.00
C VAL A 42 -11.84 11.15 8.59
N ASN A 43 -13.02 11.63 8.97
CA ASN A 43 -13.53 12.95 8.63
C ASN A 43 -13.99 13.67 9.91
N SER A 44 -13.79 14.98 9.95
CA SER A 44 -14.37 15.86 10.97
C SER A 44 -15.89 15.98 10.78
N MET A 45 -16.62 16.16 11.88
CA MET A 45 -18.04 16.51 11.89
C MET A 45 -18.27 18.01 11.71
N ASN A 46 -17.28 18.83 12.09
CA ASN A 46 -17.34 20.29 11.99
C ASN A 46 -16.63 20.80 10.74
N GLU A 47 -17.18 21.82 10.10
CA GLU A 47 -16.50 22.55 9.03
C GLU A 47 -15.21 23.18 9.58
N GLY A 48 -14.08 22.94 8.89
CA GLY A 48 -12.76 23.39 9.34
C GLY A 48 -12.13 22.59 10.49
N GLY A 49 -12.83 21.58 11.03
CA GLY A 49 -12.27 20.68 12.04
C GLY A 49 -11.30 19.64 11.45
N GLY A 50 -10.40 19.11 12.28
CA GLY A 50 -9.42 18.08 11.90
C GLY A 50 -9.86 16.68 12.32
N SER A 51 -9.68 15.68 11.45
CA SER A 51 -9.84 14.27 11.81
C SER A 51 -8.53 13.69 12.32
N LEU A 52 -8.61 12.56 13.05
CA LEU A 52 -7.40 11.85 13.48
C LEU A 52 -6.54 11.47 12.27
N LEU A 53 -7.14 10.95 11.20
CA LEU A 53 -6.43 10.63 9.95
C LEU A 53 -5.75 11.87 9.38
N GLY A 54 -6.42 13.03 9.37
CA GLY A 54 -5.84 14.28 8.86
C GLY A 54 -4.61 14.74 9.63
N VAL A 55 -4.50 14.38 10.92
CA VAL A 55 -3.32 14.67 11.74
C VAL A 55 -2.20 13.67 11.49
N ILE A 56 -2.49 12.36 11.50
CA ILE A 56 -1.47 11.31 11.50
C ILE A 56 -1.02 10.89 10.10
N ASP A 57 -1.80 11.15 9.06
CA ASP A 57 -1.43 10.79 7.70
C ASP A 57 -0.31 11.69 7.18
N LYS A 58 0.91 11.18 7.32
CA LYS A 58 2.16 11.70 6.74
C LYS A 58 2.75 10.69 5.77
N THR A 59 1.91 9.84 5.18
CA THR A 59 2.37 8.78 4.27
C THR A 59 2.91 9.38 2.97
N ILE A 60 3.93 8.71 2.41
CA ILE A 60 4.59 9.15 1.18
C ILE A 60 3.79 8.77 -0.06
N SER A 61 3.20 7.58 -0.07
CA SER A 61 2.48 7.04 -1.23
C SER A 61 0.97 7.06 -1.02
N PRO A 62 0.17 7.29 -2.09
CA PRO A 62 -1.29 7.21 -2.00
C PRO A 62 -1.80 5.83 -1.56
N MET A 63 -1.10 4.75 -1.92
CA MET A 63 -1.44 3.40 -1.44
C MET A 63 -1.18 3.24 0.06
N GLY A 64 -0.14 3.89 0.59
CA GLY A 64 0.13 3.98 2.03
C GLY A 64 -0.99 4.71 2.77
N ALA A 65 -1.45 5.86 2.26
CA ALA A 65 -2.57 6.62 2.82
C ALA A 65 -3.85 5.77 2.90
N ARG A 66 -4.16 5.02 1.83
CA ARG A 66 -5.30 4.09 1.79
C ARG A 66 -5.16 2.96 2.82
N LEU A 67 -3.95 2.41 2.97
CA LEU A 67 -3.67 1.37 3.96
C LEU A 67 -3.83 1.89 5.39
N LEU A 68 -3.29 3.08 5.70
CA LEU A 68 -3.41 3.72 7.01
C LEU A 68 -4.88 3.97 7.37
N LYS A 69 -5.65 4.56 6.44
CA LYS A 69 -7.09 4.76 6.60
C LYS A 69 -7.82 3.44 6.88
N ARG A 70 -7.45 2.35 6.20
CA ARG A 70 -8.02 1.01 6.47
C ARG A 70 -7.66 0.53 7.87
N TRP A 71 -6.40 0.67 8.30
CA TRP A 71 -5.98 0.25 9.65
C TRP A 71 -6.70 1.02 10.75
N MET A 72 -6.99 2.30 10.55
CA MET A 72 -7.72 3.11 11.52
C MET A 72 -9.14 2.61 11.78
N VAL A 73 -9.84 2.13 10.75
CA VAL A 73 -11.23 1.64 10.88
C VAL A 73 -11.31 0.13 11.11
N PHE A 74 -10.19 -0.59 10.99
CA PHE A 74 -10.06 -2.01 11.33
C PHE A 74 -8.89 -2.23 12.31
N PRO A 75 -9.00 -1.79 13.58
CA PRO A 75 -7.96 -2.02 14.57
C PRO A 75 -7.81 -3.52 14.84
N LEU A 76 -6.58 -4.02 14.96
CA LEU A 76 -6.32 -5.42 15.25
C LEU A 76 -6.73 -5.78 16.69
N LYS A 77 -7.23 -7.00 16.89
CA LYS A 77 -7.45 -7.61 18.23
C LYS A 77 -6.29 -8.50 18.67
N ASP A 78 -5.65 -9.17 17.72
CA ASP A 78 -4.58 -10.13 18.02
C ASP A 78 -3.29 -9.39 18.37
N ILE A 79 -2.72 -9.75 19.52
CA ILE A 79 -1.50 -9.18 20.09
C ILE A 79 -0.29 -9.44 19.18
N LYS A 80 -0.21 -10.60 18.54
CA LYS A 80 0.95 -10.95 17.70
C LYS A 80 1.17 -9.95 16.55
N PRO A 81 0.21 -9.71 15.63
CA PRO A 81 0.39 -8.74 14.56
C PRO A 81 0.51 -7.29 15.04
N ILE A 82 0.00 -6.97 16.25
CA ILE A 82 0.23 -5.66 16.88
C ILE A 82 1.72 -5.49 17.22
N HIS A 83 2.32 -6.47 17.91
CA HIS A 83 3.75 -6.43 18.20
C HIS A 83 4.61 -6.44 16.95
N GLU A 84 4.22 -7.19 15.92
CA GLU A 84 4.96 -7.18 14.65
C GLU A 84 5.02 -5.79 14.02
N ARG A 85 3.94 -5.00 14.09
CA ARG A 85 3.92 -3.60 13.64
C ARG A 85 4.76 -2.70 14.55
N LEU A 86 4.62 -2.84 15.87
CA LEU A 86 5.37 -2.03 16.84
C LEU A 86 6.88 -2.26 16.72
N ASN A 87 7.32 -3.50 16.51
CA ASN A 87 8.74 -3.83 16.30
C ASN A 87 9.31 -3.14 15.05
N VAL A 88 8.51 -3.02 13.98
CA VAL A 88 8.93 -2.28 12.78
C VAL A 88 9.01 -0.79 13.08
N VAL A 89 7.99 -0.22 13.73
CA VAL A 89 7.99 1.20 14.11
C VAL A 89 9.20 1.56 14.99
N GLU A 90 9.50 0.73 15.99
CA GLU A 90 10.66 0.91 16.85
C GLU A 90 11.98 0.83 16.08
N TYR A 91 12.09 -0.09 15.12
CA TYR A 91 13.26 -0.19 14.26
C TYR A 91 13.50 1.09 13.45
N PHE A 92 12.46 1.61 12.79
CA PHE A 92 12.53 2.87 12.04
C PHE A 92 12.91 4.06 12.95
N PHE A 93 12.40 4.08 14.18
CA PHE A 93 12.73 5.15 15.13
C PHE A 93 14.20 5.10 15.58
N ARG A 94 14.75 3.89 15.79
CA ARG A 94 16.13 3.69 16.23
C ARG A 94 17.17 3.81 15.10
N HIS A 95 16.76 3.70 13.85
CA HIS A 95 17.65 3.74 12.68
C HIS A 95 17.21 4.82 11.67
N PRO A 96 17.53 6.11 11.90
CA PRO A 96 17.14 7.20 11.01
C PRO A 96 17.63 7.05 9.57
N GLU A 97 18.86 6.57 9.37
CA GLU A 97 19.41 6.34 8.02
C GLU A 97 18.62 5.27 7.25
N PHE A 98 18.18 4.21 7.93
CA PHE A 98 17.29 3.21 7.34
C PHE A 98 15.95 3.83 6.95
N LYS A 99 15.38 4.67 7.81
CA LYS A 99 14.15 5.40 7.51
C LYS A 99 14.33 6.27 6.26
N GLU A 100 15.38 7.10 6.21
CA GLU A 100 15.65 8.00 5.08
C GLU A 100 15.76 7.22 3.76
N LEU A 101 16.52 6.12 3.74
CA LEU A 101 16.61 5.24 2.58
C LEU A 101 15.23 4.76 2.12
N ILE A 102 14.42 4.24 3.05
CA ILE A 102 13.08 3.72 2.71
C ILE A 102 12.17 4.85 2.21
N GLU A 103 12.22 6.05 2.80
CA GLU A 103 11.44 7.20 2.38
C GLU A 103 11.82 7.63 0.95
N GLU A 104 13.11 7.75 0.64
CA GLU A 104 13.61 8.07 -0.71
C GLU A 104 13.09 7.07 -1.75
N GLN A 105 13.18 5.77 -1.45
CA GLN A 105 12.70 4.74 -2.38
C GLN A 105 11.17 4.74 -2.53
N LEU A 106 10.42 4.99 -1.43
CA LEU A 106 8.95 5.08 -1.49
C LEU A 106 8.47 6.27 -2.33
N HIS A 107 9.21 7.38 -2.35
CA HIS A 107 8.90 8.52 -3.21
C HIS A 107 8.93 8.16 -4.70
N LEU A 108 9.82 7.24 -5.10
CA LEU A 108 9.93 6.77 -6.48
C LEU A 108 8.81 5.79 -6.89
N ILE A 109 8.22 5.09 -5.91
CA ILE A 109 7.19 4.06 -6.18
C ILE A 109 5.84 4.67 -6.57
N GLY A 110 5.44 5.78 -5.93
CA GLY A 110 4.16 6.43 -6.19
C GLY A 110 2.94 5.54 -5.93
N ASP A 111 1.89 5.64 -6.78
CA ASP A 111 0.66 4.86 -6.65
C ASP A 111 0.69 3.58 -7.52
N LEU A 112 1.57 2.65 -7.15
CA LEU A 112 1.77 1.38 -7.85
C LEU A 112 0.47 0.54 -7.93
N GLU A 113 -0.32 0.48 -6.86
CA GLU A 113 -1.58 -0.26 -6.80
C GLU A 113 -2.57 0.21 -7.90
N ARG A 114 -2.67 1.52 -8.11
CA ARG A 114 -3.54 2.09 -9.15
C ARG A 114 -3.01 1.81 -10.56
N ILE A 115 -1.69 1.87 -10.76
CA ILE A 115 -1.07 1.55 -12.06
C ILE A 115 -1.35 0.08 -12.41
N ILE A 116 -1.13 -0.85 -11.49
CA ILE A 116 -1.41 -2.29 -11.72
C ILE A 116 -2.90 -2.54 -12.03
N SER A 117 -3.80 -1.83 -11.35
CA SER A 117 -5.23 -1.91 -11.65
C SER A 117 -5.55 -1.48 -13.09
N LYS A 118 -4.87 -0.45 -13.63
CA LYS A 118 -5.00 -0.02 -15.03
C LYS A 118 -4.38 -1.02 -16.01
N VAL A 119 -3.23 -1.60 -15.68
CA VAL A 119 -2.57 -2.65 -16.47
C VAL A 119 -3.54 -3.83 -16.66
N ALA A 120 -4.19 -4.28 -15.59
CA ALA A 120 -5.11 -5.41 -15.63
C ALA A 120 -6.36 -5.20 -16.50
N VAL A 121 -6.73 -3.95 -16.77
CA VAL A 121 -7.87 -3.59 -17.64
C VAL A 121 -7.43 -3.01 -18.99
N GLY A 122 -6.14 -3.08 -19.32
CA GLY A 122 -5.58 -2.58 -20.59
C GLY A 122 -5.69 -1.06 -20.79
N ARG A 123 -5.76 -0.28 -19.70
CA ARG A 123 -5.90 1.19 -19.72
C ARG A 123 -4.67 1.94 -19.21
N VAL A 124 -3.54 1.26 -19.11
CA VAL A 124 -2.26 1.86 -18.73
C VAL A 124 -1.69 2.67 -19.89
N SER A 125 -1.17 3.86 -19.62
CA SER A 125 -0.46 4.68 -20.61
C SER A 125 1.04 4.36 -20.66
N PRO A 126 1.77 4.66 -21.76
CA PRO A 126 3.23 4.44 -21.82
C PRO A 126 3.98 5.10 -20.67
N ARG A 127 3.61 6.34 -20.29
CA ARG A 127 4.18 7.05 -19.14
C ARG A 127 3.97 6.31 -17.82
N GLU A 128 2.82 5.68 -17.62
CA GLU A 128 2.56 4.87 -16.42
C GLU A 128 3.31 3.53 -16.44
N VAL A 129 3.60 2.98 -17.62
CA VAL A 129 4.48 1.81 -17.77
C VAL A 129 5.93 2.18 -17.41
N VAL A 130 6.41 3.37 -17.82
CA VAL A 130 7.71 3.89 -17.36
C VAL A 130 7.72 4.09 -15.84
N ALA A 131 6.67 4.67 -15.27
CA ALA A 131 6.55 4.83 -13.81
C ALA A 131 6.54 3.48 -13.08
N LEU A 132 5.89 2.45 -13.64
CA LEU A 132 5.94 1.08 -13.12
C LEU A 132 7.37 0.54 -13.08
N LYS A 133 8.16 0.75 -14.14
CA LYS A 133 9.58 0.35 -14.15
C LYS A 133 10.36 1.03 -13.02
N VAL A 134 10.22 2.35 -12.87
CA VAL A 134 10.89 3.12 -11.82
C VAL A 134 10.49 2.59 -10.43
N ALA A 135 9.21 2.30 -10.21
CA ALA A 135 8.74 1.70 -8.98
C ALA A 135 9.37 0.32 -8.73
N LEU A 136 9.47 -0.54 -9.75
CA LEU A 136 10.11 -1.85 -9.62
C LEU A 136 11.62 -1.75 -9.36
N GLN A 137 12.30 -0.74 -9.90
CA GLN A 137 13.70 -0.44 -9.58
C GLN A 137 13.88 -0.06 -8.11
N ALA A 138 12.99 0.79 -7.58
CA ALA A 138 13.05 1.25 -6.18
C ALA A 138 12.75 0.15 -5.14
N ILE A 139 12.12 -0.97 -5.53
CA ILE A 139 11.88 -2.11 -4.63
C ILE A 139 13.18 -2.83 -4.25
N GLU A 140 14.18 -2.85 -5.13
CA GLU A 140 15.42 -3.62 -4.90
C GLU A 140 16.22 -3.11 -3.69
N PRO A 141 16.53 -1.80 -3.55
CA PRO A 141 17.18 -1.28 -2.35
C PRO A 141 16.35 -1.51 -1.08
N ILE A 142 15.01 -1.35 -1.15
CA ILE A 142 14.11 -1.63 -0.01
C ILE A 142 14.23 -3.08 0.42
N LYS A 143 14.21 -4.02 -0.52
CA LYS A 143 14.32 -5.45 -0.24
C LYS A 143 15.64 -5.77 0.44
N LEU A 144 16.75 -5.26 -0.10
CA LEU A 144 18.08 -5.50 0.46
C LEU A 144 18.21 -4.93 1.87
N ALA A 145 17.80 -3.69 2.09
CA ALA A 145 17.82 -3.06 3.40
C ALA A 145 16.95 -3.81 4.42
N CYS A 146 15.74 -4.21 4.02
CA CYS A 146 14.85 -4.98 4.89
C CYS A 146 15.38 -6.37 5.22
N ALA A 147 16.18 -6.99 4.35
CA ALA A 147 16.76 -8.32 4.55
C ALA A 147 18.03 -8.30 5.43
N ASP A 148 18.77 -7.20 5.42
CA ASP A 148 19.96 -6.98 6.25
C ASP A 148 19.61 -6.47 7.66
N ALA A 149 18.36 -6.03 7.86
CA ALA A 149 17.89 -5.54 9.15
C ALA A 149 17.93 -6.63 10.23
N ASP A 150 18.39 -6.27 11.42
CA ASP A 150 18.26 -7.11 12.63
C ASP A 150 16.82 -7.04 13.19
N ASN A 151 15.85 -7.42 12.35
CA ASN A 151 14.43 -7.39 12.67
C ASN A 151 13.65 -8.44 11.87
N ALA A 152 13.12 -9.45 12.55
CA ALA A 152 12.39 -10.55 11.91
C ALA A 152 11.12 -10.12 11.16
N SER A 153 10.49 -8.99 11.53
CA SER A 153 9.33 -8.47 10.79
C SER A 153 9.75 -7.83 9.46
N LEU A 154 10.87 -7.09 9.45
CA LEU A 154 11.43 -6.53 8.20
C LEU A 154 11.94 -7.64 7.27
N ASN A 155 12.60 -8.66 7.81
CA ASN A 155 13.07 -9.80 7.00
C ASN A 155 11.92 -10.51 6.29
N ARG A 156 10.79 -10.71 6.99
CA ARG A 156 9.57 -11.27 6.37
C ARG A 156 8.98 -10.37 5.29
N ILE A 157 9.06 -9.05 5.45
CA ILE A 157 8.65 -8.11 4.39
C ILE A 157 9.58 -8.29 3.17
N ALA A 158 10.91 -8.38 3.38
CA ALA A 158 11.87 -8.58 2.31
C ALA A 158 11.63 -9.88 1.51
N GLU A 159 11.26 -10.97 2.20
CA GLU A 159 10.91 -12.25 1.57
C GLU A 159 9.70 -12.14 0.63
N GLN A 160 8.73 -11.29 0.98
CA GLN A 160 7.52 -11.06 0.19
C GLN A 160 7.75 -10.12 -1.01
N LEU A 161 8.79 -9.30 -0.97
CA LEU A 161 9.11 -8.39 -2.06
C LEU A 161 9.73 -9.15 -3.24
N ASN A 162 9.09 -9.06 -4.41
CA ASN A 162 9.64 -9.54 -5.67
C ASN A 162 10.09 -8.34 -6.51
N ILE A 163 11.38 -8.28 -6.85
CA ILE A 163 11.95 -7.20 -7.67
C ILE A 163 11.47 -7.24 -9.14
N CYS A 164 10.78 -8.32 -9.53
CA CYS A 164 10.16 -8.51 -10.84
C CYS A 164 11.13 -8.25 -12.01
N GLN A 165 12.37 -8.75 -11.89
CA GLN A 165 13.48 -8.50 -12.80
C GLN A 165 13.09 -8.64 -14.28
N SER A 166 12.44 -9.75 -14.63
CA SER A 166 12.06 -10.05 -16.02
C SER A 166 11.07 -9.02 -16.60
N ILE A 167 10.15 -8.50 -15.79
CA ILE A 167 9.19 -7.47 -16.20
C ILE A 167 9.90 -6.13 -16.32
N ARG A 168 10.72 -5.78 -15.31
CA ARG A 168 11.52 -4.56 -15.27
C ARG A 168 12.40 -4.42 -16.52
N ASP A 169 13.16 -5.46 -16.85
CA ASP A 169 14.09 -5.46 -17.99
C ASP A 169 13.36 -5.48 -19.34
N ARG A 170 12.16 -6.04 -19.37
CA ARG A 170 11.33 -6.00 -20.58
C ARG A 170 10.79 -4.60 -20.81
N ILE A 171 10.28 -3.93 -19.78
CA ILE A 171 9.81 -2.55 -19.91
C ILE A 171 10.96 -1.63 -20.33
N ASP A 172 12.15 -1.81 -19.75
CA ASP A 172 13.32 -0.99 -20.06
C ASP A 172 13.77 -1.10 -21.52
N ARG A 173 13.69 -2.30 -22.10
CA ARG A 173 14.05 -2.53 -23.50
C ARG A 173 12.99 -2.07 -24.49
N GLU A 174 11.71 -2.16 -24.13
CA GLU A 174 10.60 -2.01 -25.08
C GLU A 174 9.94 -0.62 -25.04
N ILE A 175 10.12 0.14 -23.96
CA ILE A 175 9.46 1.45 -23.77
C ILE A 175 10.51 2.53 -23.55
N ASN A 176 10.51 3.54 -24.43
CA ASN A 176 11.40 4.69 -24.31
C ASN A 176 10.99 5.59 -23.13
N ASN A 177 11.96 6.17 -22.44
CA ASN A 177 11.73 6.97 -21.22
C ASN A 177 11.15 8.37 -21.52
N ASP A 178 11.30 8.87 -22.75
CA ASP A 178 10.73 10.13 -23.24
C ASP A 178 9.75 9.86 -24.40
N PRO A 179 8.55 10.49 -24.41
CA PRO A 179 7.89 10.85 -25.66
C PRO A 179 8.53 12.08 -26.33
#